data_AF-A0A6G3ZEU4-F1
#
_entry.id   AF-A0A6G3ZEU4-F1
#
_cell.length_a   1.000
_cell.length_b   1.000
_cell.length_c   1.000
_cell.angle_alpha   90.00
_cell.angle_beta   90.00
_cell.angle_gamma   90.00
#
_symmetry.space_group_name_H-M   'P 1'
#
loop_
_entity.id
_entity.type
_entity.pdbx_description
1 polymer ?
#
loop_
_entity_poly.entity_id
_entity_poly.type
_entity_poly.pdbx_seq_one_letter_code
_entity_poly.pdbx_strand_id
1 'polypeptide(L)'
;MDRNTPSRRQFLTASASALSLALAGCSGGETSEGSDTTTGDGGGDTETTSDDASETTTSTAQSSGSSSFAVKVVYDGEWQGSISAGGSAKSIQGSGTKTVDISGEPNIVSANAQKKDGGGDAKLTIQILKDGEVVKKSSTTAEYGMAQTTYSPFGSATTSGSSSGGSKLSVKVVYEGKWQGSISAGGSARSVQGSGTKTLDVKGSPSILSANAQKKDGGAGKKLTIKILQDGEVLKKSSTTAEYGMAQVTATL
;
A
#
# COMPACT_ATOMS: atom_id res chain seq x y z
N MET A 1 47.36 -14.74 -41.37
CA MET A 1 48.53 -14.84 -40.45
C MET A 1 48.37 -13.73 -39.41
N ASP A 2 47.26 -13.66 -38.69
CA ASP A 2 46.96 -14.44 -37.48
C ASP A 2 47.99 -14.23 -36.38
N ARG A 3 47.60 -13.51 -35.31
CA ARG A 3 47.28 -14.16 -34.02
C ARG A 3 46.67 -13.17 -33.03
N ASN A 4 45.36 -13.33 -32.91
CA ASN A 4 44.52 -13.02 -31.77
C ASN A 4 45.15 -13.54 -30.45
N THR A 5 45.28 -12.72 -29.42
CA THR A 5 45.71 -13.17 -28.08
C THR A 5 44.54 -13.00 -27.10
N PRO A 6 43.90 -14.09 -26.63
CA PRO A 6 42.88 -14.03 -25.59
C PRO A 6 43.51 -13.93 -24.19
N SER A 7 43.06 -12.95 -23.39
CA SER A 7 43.41 -12.87 -21.97
C SER A 7 42.66 -13.93 -21.16
N ARG A 8 43.44 -14.66 -20.38
CA ARG A 8 43.12 -15.91 -19.70
C ARG A 8 42.33 -15.67 -18.40
N ARG A 9 41.29 -16.48 -18.20
CA ARG A 9 40.58 -16.66 -16.91
C ARG A 9 41.53 -17.20 -15.85
N GLN A 10 41.44 -16.69 -14.63
CA GLN A 10 41.85 -17.42 -13.42
C GLN A 10 40.61 -17.81 -12.61
N PHE A 11 40.53 -19.12 -12.37
CA PHE A 11 39.66 -19.82 -11.43
C PHE A 11 40.23 -19.73 -10.00
N LEU A 12 39.48 -20.31 -9.04
CA LEU A 12 39.86 -20.76 -7.67
C LEU A 12 39.58 -19.72 -6.56
N THR A 13 38.92 -20.00 -5.42
CA THR A 13 38.56 -21.25 -4.73
C THR A 13 37.39 -21.02 -3.77
N ALA A 14 36.70 -22.13 -3.49
CA ALA A 14 35.65 -22.40 -2.52
C ALA A 14 35.77 -21.80 -1.11
N SER A 15 34.63 -21.69 -0.43
CA SER A 15 34.44 -22.20 0.94
C SER A 15 32.95 -22.44 1.19
N ALA A 16 32.61 -23.72 1.39
CA ALA A 16 31.34 -24.15 1.92
C ALA A 16 31.29 -23.83 3.43
N SER A 17 30.14 -23.39 3.93
CA SER A 17 29.84 -23.43 5.35
C SER A 17 28.43 -23.99 5.50
N ALA A 18 28.39 -25.28 5.81
CA ALA A 18 27.22 -25.96 6.34
C ALA A 18 27.17 -25.72 7.85
N LEU A 19 26.04 -25.26 8.38
CA LEU A 19 25.70 -25.40 9.80
C LEU A 19 24.19 -25.64 9.96
N SER A 20 23.89 -26.93 10.10
CA SER A 20 22.94 -27.60 10.99
C SER A 20 21.64 -26.90 11.40
N LEU A 21 20.52 -27.51 10.97
CA LEU A 21 19.21 -27.40 11.61
C LEU A 21 19.21 -28.15 12.96
N ALA A 22 18.65 -27.54 13.99
CA ALA A 22 18.18 -28.24 15.18
C ALA A 22 16.64 -28.20 15.20
N LEU A 23 16.00 -29.35 14.98
CA LEU A 23 14.59 -29.60 15.23
C LEU A 23 14.43 -29.95 16.72
N ALA A 24 13.86 -29.04 17.51
CA ALA A 24 13.34 -29.38 18.83
C ALA A 24 11.86 -29.75 18.67
N GLY A 25 11.59 -31.06 18.78
CA GLY A 25 10.24 -31.59 18.93
C GLY A 25 9.73 -31.31 20.34
N CYS A 26 8.49 -30.83 20.45
CA CYS A 26 7.74 -30.85 21.68
C CYS A 26 6.57 -31.82 21.50
N SER A 27 6.79 -33.04 21.98
CA SER A 27 5.77 -34.06 22.22
C SER A 27 5.11 -33.76 23.57
N GLY A 28 3.79 -33.79 23.62
CA GLY A 28 3.02 -33.68 24.86
C GLY A 28 1.53 -33.76 24.57
N GLY A 29 0.98 -34.97 24.63
CA GLY A 29 -0.46 -35.21 24.56
C GLY A 29 -1.07 -35.27 25.95
N GLU A 30 -2.37 -34.97 26.04
CA GLU A 30 -3.25 -35.52 27.07
C GLU A 30 -4.60 -35.85 26.44
N THR A 31 -4.98 -37.10 26.67
CA THR A 31 -6.21 -37.79 26.30
C THR A 31 -7.36 -37.25 27.15
N SER A 32 -8.49 -36.92 26.54
CA SER A 32 -9.76 -36.76 27.27
C SER A 32 -10.82 -37.64 26.61
N GLU A 33 -11.12 -38.75 27.28
CA GLU A 33 -12.27 -39.60 27.04
C GLU A 33 -13.55 -39.00 27.65
N GLY A 34 -14.69 -39.38 27.08
CA GLY A 34 -16.05 -39.15 27.60
C GLY A 34 -16.85 -38.19 26.70
N SER A 35 -18.07 -38.48 26.27
CA SER A 35 -18.96 -39.60 26.53
C SER A 35 -20.08 -39.55 25.49
N ASP A 36 -20.46 -40.73 25.01
CA ASP A 36 -21.78 -41.21 24.59
C ASP A 36 -22.96 -40.21 24.59
N THR A 37 -23.70 -40.12 23.48
CA THR A 37 -25.19 -40.21 23.40
C THR A 37 -25.66 -40.27 21.93
N THR A 38 -26.04 -41.48 21.52
CA THR A 38 -27.22 -41.90 20.71
C THR A 38 -28.07 -40.90 19.89
N THR A 39 -28.25 -41.30 18.61
CA THR A 39 -29.50 -41.45 17.82
C THR A 39 -30.37 -40.23 17.48
N GLY A 40 -30.58 -40.02 16.18
CA GLY A 40 -31.68 -39.21 15.66
C GLY A 40 -31.72 -39.11 14.13
N ASP A 41 -32.24 -40.15 13.49
CA ASP A 41 -32.79 -40.15 12.13
C ASP A 41 -33.93 -39.11 12.00
N GLY A 42 -34.02 -38.42 10.87
CA GLY A 42 -35.13 -37.48 10.62
C GLY A 42 -34.89 -36.57 9.42
N GLY A 43 -35.40 -36.99 8.26
CA GLY A 43 -35.42 -36.19 7.04
C GLY A 43 -36.29 -34.93 7.13
N GLY A 44 -36.09 -34.05 6.15
CA GLY A 44 -36.89 -32.85 5.96
C GLY A 44 -36.31 -31.97 4.87
N ASP A 45 -36.69 -32.23 3.62
CA ASP A 45 -36.60 -31.27 2.52
C ASP A 45 -37.34 -29.99 2.93
N THR A 46 -36.70 -28.82 2.79
CA THR A 46 -37.38 -27.53 2.76
C THR A 46 -36.61 -26.59 1.85
N GLU A 47 -37.08 -26.50 0.61
CA GLU A 47 -36.81 -25.38 -0.27
C GLU A 47 -37.29 -24.09 0.40
N THR A 48 -36.46 -23.05 0.42
CA THR A 48 -36.93 -21.68 0.66
C THR A 48 -36.13 -20.73 -0.21
N THR A 49 -36.71 -20.42 -1.36
CA THR A 49 -36.43 -19.26 -2.20
C THR A 49 -36.67 -17.99 -1.38
N SER A 50 -35.73 -17.05 -1.40
CA SER A 50 -35.95 -15.67 -0.95
C SER A 50 -35.12 -14.74 -1.81
N ASP A 51 -35.75 -14.31 -2.90
CA ASP A 51 -35.45 -13.06 -3.58
C ASP A 51 -35.71 -11.90 -2.61
N ASP A 52 -34.67 -11.21 -2.17
CA ASP A 52 -34.80 -9.92 -1.47
C ASP A 52 -34.09 -8.85 -2.29
N ALA A 53 -34.92 -8.14 -3.07
CA ALA A 53 -34.54 -6.99 -3.86
C ALA A 53 -34.27 -5.80 -2.92
N SER A 54 -32.98 -5.59 -2.62
CA SER A 54 -32.54 -4.42 -1.85
C SER A 54 -32.58 -3.16 -2.74
N GLU A 55 -33.69 -2.42 -2.65
CA GLU A 55 -33.81 -1.07 -3.19
C GLU A 55 -32.77 -0.14 -2.56
N THR A 56 -31.75 0.22 -3.36
CA THR A 56 -30.77 1.24 -2.98
C THR A 56 -31.42 2.62 -3.11
N THR A 57 -32.00 3.11 -2.02
CA THR A 57 -32.45 4.50 -1.91
C THR A 57 -31.25 5.44 -1.91
N THR A 58 -30.93 5.96 -3.10
CA THR A 58 -29.97 7.05 -3.28
C THR A 58 -30.56 8.34 -2.71
N SER A 59 -30.32 8.57 -1.42
CA SER A 59 -30.60 9.86 -0.78
C SER A 59 -29.55 10.88 -1.21
N THR A 60 -29.89 11.67 -2.22
CA THR A 60 -29.10 12.84 -2.63
C THR A 60 -29.54 14.03 -1.79
N ALA A 61 -29.06 14.10 -0.54
CA ALA A 61 -29.24 15.28 0.30
C ALA A 61 -28.15 16.31 -0.03
N GLN A 62 -28.53 17.29 -0.83
CA GLN A 62 -27.79 18.53 -1.08
C GLN A 62 -27.64 19.30 0.24
N SER A 63 -26.43 19.34 0.80
CA SER A 63 -26.13 20.05 2.04
C SER A 63 -25.45 21.39 1.77
N SER A 64 -26.08 22.44 2.29
CA SER A 64 -25.62 23.81 2.28
C SER A 64 -24.50 24.04 3.32
N GLY A 65 -23.37 24.62 2.88
CA GLY A 65 -22.71 25.70 3.62
C GLY A 65 -21.78 25.42 4.81
N SER A 66 -21.32 24.19 5.04
CA SER A 66 -20.13 23.93 5.88
C SER A 66 -19.13 23.10 5.08
N SER A 67 -17.83 23.45 5.14
CA SER A 67 -16.83 22.70 4.37
C SER A 67 -16.82 21.26 4.84
N SER A 68 -17.35 20.35 4.02
CA SER A 68 -17.57 18.95 4.41
C SER A 68 -16.45 18.10 3.86
N PHE A 69 -15.80 17.34 4.74
CA PHE A 69 -14.80 16.36 4.34
C PHE A 69 -15.44 14.98 4.25
N ALA A 70 -15.03 14.21 3.26
CA ALA A 70 -15.40 12.80 3.15
C ALA A 70 -14.23 11.96 2.64
N VAL A 71 -14.25 10.68 2.99
CA VAL A 71 -13.34 9.68 2.42
C VAL A 71 -14.15 8.71 1.59
N LYS A 72 -13.79 8.56 0.32
CA LYS A 72 -14.40 7.59 -0.59
C LYS A 72 -13.41 6.48 -0.90
N VAL A 73 -13.82 5.24 -0.65
CA VAL A 73 -13.13 4.02 -1.07
C VAL A 73 -13.89 3.48 -2.28
N VAL A 74 -13.17 3.19 -3.37
CA VAL A 74 -13.70 2.61 -4.61
C VAL A 74 -12.95 1.30 -4.85
N TYR A 75 -13.64 0.18 -4.67
CA TYR A 75 -13.12 -1.15 -4.92
C TYR A 75 -14.28 -2.15 -5.01
N ASP A 76 -14.28 -3.05 -5.99
CA ASP A 76 -15.40 -3.98 -6.17
C ASP A 76 -15.40 -5.13 -5.15
N GLY A 77 -14.24 -5.43 -4.54
CA GLY A 77 -14.07 -6.49 -3.55
C GLY A 77 -14.14 -6.02 -2.09
N GLU A 78 -13.67 -6.87 -1.17
CA GLU A 78 -13.66 -6.59 0.26
C GLU A 78 -12.40 -5.83 0.70
N TRP A 79 -12.56 -4.88 1.62
CA TRP A 79 -11.47 -4.07 2.11
C TRP A 79 -11.63 -3.68 3.59
N GLN A 80 -10.50 -3.35 4.21
CA GLN A 80 -10.40 -2.74 5.55
C GLN A 80 -9.45 -1.55 5.53
N GLY A 81 -9.56 -0.67 6.51
CA GLY A 81 -8.64 0.46 6.64
C GLY A 81 -8.94 1.32 7.85
N SER A 82 -8.39 2.52 7.84
CA SER A 82 -8.66 3.52 8.88
C SER A 82 -8.69 4.94 8.31
N ILE A 83 -9.45 5.79 8.98
CA ILE A 83 -9.52 7.24 8.74
C ILE A 83 -9.06 7.93 10.01
N SER A 84 -8.17 8.92 9.88
CA SER A 84 -7.77 9.81 10.95
C SER A 84 -8.04 11.25 10.55
N ALA A 85 -8.81 11.97 11.35
CA ALA A 85 -9.18 13.36 11.12
C ALA A 85 -9.33 14.10 12.45
N GLY A 86 -8.77 15.32 12.54
CA GLY A 86 -8.95 16.17 13.72
C GLY A 86 -8.45 15.54 15.03
N GLY A 87 -7.42 14.68 14.97
CA GLY A 87 -6.87 13.97 16.14
C GLY A 87 -7.63 12.70 16.54
N SER A 88 -8.76 12.40 15.90
CA SER A 88 -9.49 11.14 16.08
C SER A 88 -9.15 10.15 14.98
N ALA A 89 -9.14 8.85 15.31
CA ALA A 89 -8.98 7.77 14.35
C ALA A 89 -10.13 6.78 14.47
N LYS A 90 -10.65 6.29 13.35
CA LYS A 90 -11.66 5.23 13.29
C LYS A 90 -11.27 4.18 12.26
N SER A 91 -11.51 2.91 12.59
CA SER A 91 -11.40 1.80 11.65
C SER A 91 -12.60 1.79 10.71
N ILE A 92 -12.37 1.43 9.45
CA ILE A 92 -13.40 1.30 8.43
C ILE A 92 -13.24 -0.05 7.73
N GLN A 93 -14.35 -0.63 7.31
CA GLN A 93 -14.38 -1.80 6.45
C GLN A 93 -15.64 -1.79 5.58
N GLY A 94 -15.59 -2.55 4.50
CA GLY A 94 -16.72 -2.74 3.60
C GLY A 94 -16.36 -3.54 2.37
N SER A 95 -17.34 -3.69 1.50
CA SER A 95 -17.21 -4.16 0.13
C SER A 95 -17.73 -3.07 -0.80
N GLY A 96 -17.32 -3.11 -2.07
CA GLY A 96 -17.80 -2.13 -3.04
C GLY A 96 -17.30 -0.70 -2.76
N THR A 97 -17.93 0.25 -3.44
CA THR A 97 -17.70 1.68 -3.21
C THR A 97 -18.39 2.14 -1.93
N LYS A 98 -17.65 2.82 -1.05
CA LYS A 98 -18.18 3.39 0.19
C LYS A 98 -17.65 4.81 0.41
N THR A 99 -18.55 5.71 0.78
CA THR A 99 -18.19 7.06 1.23
C THR A 99 -18.42 7.16 2.73
N VAL A 100 -17.49 7.78 3.44
CA VAL A 100 -17.55 8.00 4.88
C VAL A 100 -17.33 9.48 5.15
N ASP A 101 -18.36 10.14 5.66
CA ASP A 101 -18.30 11.54 6.01
C ASP A 101 -17.43 11.78 7.25
N ILE A 102 -16.80 12.94 7.27
CA ILE A 102 -15.96 13.45 8.35
C ILE A 102 -16.60 14.73 8.84
N SER A 103 -17.03 14.72 10.09
CA SER A 103 -17.59 15.89 10.74
C SER A 103 -16.51 16.91 11.09
N GLY A 104 -16.87 18.20 11.01
CA GLY A 104 -16.00 19.33 11.35
C GLY A 104 -14.99 19.70 10.28
N GLU A 105 -14.08 20.60 10.64
CA GLU A 105 -13.05 21.13 9.74
C GLU A 105 -11.64 20.68 10.19
N PRO A 106 -11.28 19.41 9.98
CA PRO A 106 -10.01 18.88 10.44
C PRO A 106 -8.81 19.54 9.73
N ASN A 107 -7.78 19.87 10.51
CA ASN A 107 -6.51 20.40 10.00
C ASN A 107 -5.71 19.39 9.16
N ILE A 108 -6.01 18.09 9.32
CA ILE A 108 -5.41 17.00 8.58
C ILE A 108 -6.41 15.86 8.46
N VAL A 109 -6.49 15.27 7.27
CA VAL A 109 -7.25 14.06 6.98
C VAL A 109 -6.28 13.03 6.41
N SER A 110 -6.13 11.90 7.07
CA SER A 110 -5.38 10.75 6.60
C SER A 110 -6.32 9.57 6.47
N ALA A 111 -6.17 8.80 5.40
CA ALA A 111 -6.96 7.60 5.22
C ALA A 111 -6.15 6.51 4.53
N ASN A 112 -6.42 5.26 4.87
CA ASN A 112 -5.92 4.10 4.16
C ASN A 112 -7.05 3.07 3.94
N ALA A 113 -6.86 2.23 2.93
CA ALA A 113 -7.63 1.04 2.67
C ALA A 113 -6.70 -0.05 2.14
N GLN A 114 -6.98 -1.30 2.48
CA GLN A 114 -6.27 -2.50 2.07
C GLN A 114 -7.28 -3.53 1.60
N LYS A 115 -7.00 -4.20 0.48
CA LYS A 115 -7.78 -5.34 0.00
C LYS A 115 -7.72 -6.48 1.04
N LYS A 116 -8.86 -7.03 1.42
CA LYS A 116 -8.95 -8.28 2.22
C LYS A 116 -8.86 -9.52 1.33
N ASP A 117 -9.17 -9.36 0.06
CA ASP A 117 -9.07 -10.39 -0.96
C ASP A 117 -7.76 -10.29 -1.75
N GLY A 118 -7.45 -11.36 -2.50
CA GLY A 118 -6.39 -11.34 -3.49
C GLY A 118 -6.69 -10.31 -4.58
N GLY A 119 -7.96 -10.21 -5.01
CA GLY A 119 -8.45 -9.11 -5.83
C GLY A 119 -7.85 -9.01 -7.25
N GLY A 120 -6.94 -9.91 -7.62
CA GLY A 120 -6.17 -9.86 -8.85
C GLY A 120 -5.67 -8.45 -9.19
N ASP A 121 -5.86 -8.06 -10.45
CA ASP A 121 -5.49 -6.74 -10.97
C ASP A 121 -6.53 -5.63 -10.68
N ALA A 122 -7.62 -5.94 -9.96
CA ALA A 122 -8.65 -4.95 -9.65
C ALA A 122 -8.08 -3.79 -8.82
N LYS A 123 -8.56 -2.57 -9.06
CA LYS A 123 -7.95 -1.37 -8.51
C LYS A 123 -8.70 -0.86 -7.28
N LEU A 124 -8.04 -0.91 -6.12
CA LEU A 124 -8.48 -0.23 -4.92
C LEU A 124 -8.05 1.25 -4.99
N THR A 125 -9.00 2.17 -4.91
CA THR A 125 -8.75 3.61 -4.89
C THR A 125 -9.33 4.24 -3.64
N ILE A 126 -8.54 5.07 -2.95
CA ILE A 126 -9.00 5.89 -1.84
C ILE A 126 -8.89 7.37 -2.21
N GLN A 127 -9.92 8.14 -1.86
CA GLN A 127 -10.07 9.55 -2.18
C GLN A 127 -10.42 10.33 -0.90
N ILE A 128 -9.83 11.50 -0.73
CA ILE A 128 -10.28 12.52 0.21
C ILE A 128 -11.04 13.55 -0.62
N LEU A 129 -12.27 13.81 -0.22
CA LEU A 129 -13.16 14.78 -0.82
C LEU A 129 -13.29 15.98 0.12
N LYS A 130 -13.35 17.17 -0.45
CA LYS A 130 -13.75 18.41 0.22
C LYS A 130 -14.89 19.01 -0.61
N ASP A 131 -16.04 19.25 0.00
CA ASP A 131 -17.19 19.84 -0.67
C ASP A 131 -17.63 19.05 -1.92
N GLY A 132 -17.54 17.72 -1.83
CA GLY A 132 -17.84 16.79 -2.93
C GLY A 132 -16.74 16.68 -4.00
N GLU A 133 -15.69 17.50 -3.96
CA GLU A 133 -14.58 17.47 -4.93
C GLU A 133 -13.39 16.65 -4.40
N VAL A 134 -12.78 15.84 -5.27
CA VAL A 134 -11.60 15.03 -4.91
C VAL A 134 -10.36 15.90 -4.78
N VAL A 135 -9.99 16.26 -3.54
CA VAL A 135 -8.77 17.03 -3.24
C VAL A 135 -7.51 16.17 -3.17
N LYS A 136 -7.65 14.86 -2.89
CA LYS A 136 -6.53 13.92 -2.87
C LYS A 136 -6.98 12.52 -3.23
N LYS A 137 -6.11 11.75 -3.90
CA LYS A 137 -6.36 10.34 -4.21
C LYS A 137 -5.09 9.50 -4.21
N SER A 138 -5.27 8.21 -3.95
CA SER A 138 -4.24 7.18 -4.02
C SER A 138 -4.87 5.86 -4.46
N SER A 139 -4.10 4.97 -5.08
CA SER A 139 -4.64 3.70 -5.58
C SER A 139 -3.60 2.60 -5.65
N THR A 140 -4.08 1.36 -5.57
CA THR A 140 -3.28 0.14 -5.68
C THR A 140 -4.03 -0.92 -6.48
N THR A 141 -3.29 -1.75 -7.22
CA THR A 141 -3.75 -2.93 -7.96
C THR A 141 -3.04 -4.18 -7.47
N ALA A 142 -2.05 -4.05 -6.59
CA ALA A 142 -1.37 -5.19 -5.99
C ALA A 142 -2.38 -6.07 -5.23
N GLU A 143 -2.17 -7.38 -5.28
CA GLU A 143 -2.92 -8.32 -4.47
C GLU A 143 -2.66 -8.06 -2.99
N TYR A 144 -3.72 -8.06 -2.17
CA TYR A 144 -3.69 -7.61 -0.77
C TYR A 144 -3.05 -6.21 -0.60
N GLY A 145 -3.09 -5.40 -1.66
CA GLY A 145 -2.44 -4.10 -1.74
C GLY A 145 -3.13 -3.07 -0.85
N MET A 146 -2.35 -2.09 -0.41
CA MET A 146 -2.83 -0.97 0.41
C MET A 146 -2.71 0.36 -0.35
N ALA A 147 -3.77 1.16 -0.34
CA ALA A 147 -3.77 2.54 -0.76
C ALA A 147 -3.91 3.45 0.47
N GLN A 148 -2.96 4.36 0.68
CA GLN A 148 -3.04 5.42 1.69
C GLN A 148 -2.93 6.80 1.05
N THR A 149 -3.53 7.80 1.68
CA THR A 149 -3.45 9.20 1.27
C THR A 149 -3.64 10.13 2.48
N THR A 150 -3.01 11.31 2.43
CA THR A 150 -3.16 12.37 3.44
C THR A 150 -3.36 13.72 2.77
N TYR A 151 -4.21 14.55 3.37
CA TYR A 151 -4.53 15.92 2.95
C TYR A 151 -4.50 16.87 4.15
N SER A 152 -3.98 18.07 3.96
CA SER A 152 -4.05 19.16 4.94
C SER A 152 -4.51 20.45 4.24
N PRO A 153 -5.68 21.02 4.62
CA PRO A 153 -6.24 22.20 3.95
C PRO A 153 -5.45 23.49 4.18
N PHE A 154 -4.70 23.58 5.28
CA PHE A 154 -3.90 24.78 5.59
C PHE A 154 -2.59 24.84 4.83
N GLY A 155 -2.25 23.76 4.11
CA GLY A 155 -0.95 23.58 3.48
C GLY A 155 0.15 23.53 4.53
N SER A 156 1.06 22.56 4.41
CA SER A 156 2.46 22.95 4.62
C SER A 156 2.69 24.10 3.65
N ALA A 157 2.96 25.31 4.12
CA ALA A 157 3.20 26.46 3.27
C ALA A 157 4.25 26.09 2.21
N THR A 158 3.76 25.76 1.02
CA THR A 158 4.56 25.56 -0.18
C THR A 158 3.65 26.07 -1.28
N THR A 159 3.71 27.39 -1.39
CA THR A 159 3.41 28.20 -2.56
C THR A 159 3.05 27.36 -3.78
N SER A 160 1.76 27.22 -4.04
CA SER A 160 1.21 26.83 -5.33
C SER A 160 1.46 27.99 -6.32
N GLY A 161 2.74 28.22 -6.61
CA GLY A 161 3.23 29.06 -7.69
C GLY A 161 3.83 28.14 -8.73
N SER A 162 3.16 28.03 -9.87
CA SER A 162 3.64 27.30 -11.02
C SER A 162 5.02 27.80 -11.47
N SER A 163 5.87 26.84 -11.85
CA SER A 163 6.94 26.97 -12.84
C SER A 163 8.24 27.76 -12.46
N SER A 164 9.34 26.99 -12.48
CA SER A 164 10.71 27.41 -12.83
C SER A 164 11.58 27.96 -11.70
N GLY A 165 12.08 27.08 -10.82
CA GLY A 165 13.18 27.39 -9.90
C GLY A 165 13.28 26.46 -8.69
N GLY A 166 12.19 25.79 -8.31
CA GLY A 166 12.19 24.80 -7.22
C GLY A 166 12.77 23.47 -7.68
N SER A 167 13.70 22.93 -6.90
CA SER A 167 14.37 21.65 -7.17
C SER A 167 13.36 20.52 -7.38
N LYS A 168 13.45 19.80 -8.50
CA LYS A 168 12.54 18.71 -8.85
C LYS A 168 12.85 17.48 -8.01
N LEU A 169 12.00 17.20 -7.03
CA LEU A 169 12.11 16.02 -6.20
C LEU A 169 11.37 14.84 -6.83
N SER A 170 12.01 13.67 -6.82
CA SER A 170 11.37 12.43 -7.28
C SER A 170 11.87 11.21 -6.51
N VAL A 171 11.07 10.16 -6.49
CA VAL A 171 11.45 8.85 -5.95
C VAL A 171 11.56 7.87 -7.11
N LYS A 172 12.73 7.27 -7.31
CA LYS A 172 12.95 6.24 -8.32
C LYS A 172 13.04 4.86 -7.68
N VAL A 173 12.16 3.96 -8.08
CA VAL A 173 12.23 2.54 -7.75
C VAL A 173 12.82 1.81 -8.95
N VAL A 174 13.88 1.03 -8.72
CA VAL A 174 14.55 0.18 -9.70
C VAL A 174 14.40 -1.25 -9.23
N TYR A 175 13.50 -1.98 -9.87
CA TYR A 175 13.28 -3.40 -9.65
C TYR A 175 12.75 -4.01 -10.93
N GLU A 176 13.19 -5.20 -11.32
CA GLU A 176 12.68 -5.87 -12.53
C GLU A 176 11.27 -6.45 -12.35
N GLY A 177 10.86 -6.70 -11.11
CA GLY A 177 9.60 -7.34 -10.75
C GLY A 177 8.49 -6.40 -10.28
N LYS A 178 7.42 -6.97 -9.71
CA LYS A 178 6.29 -6.21 -9.13
C LYS A 178 6.66 -5.71 -7.73
N TRP A 179 6.30 -4.47 -7.40
CA TRP A 179 6.57 -3.86 -6.10
C TRP A 179 5.44 -2.93 -5.65
N GLN A 180 5.35 -2.72 -4.34
CA GLN A 180 4.47 -1.74 -3.70
C GLN A 180 5.23 -0.95 -2.63
N GLY A 181 4.72 0.21 -2.20
CA GLY A 181 5.31 0.97 -1.11
C GLY A 181 4.57 2.26 -0.82
N SER A 182 5.21 3.19 -0.13
CA SER A 182 4.68 4.52 0.14
C SER A 182 5.73 5.62 0.02
N ILE A 183 5.27 6.83 -0.30
CA ILE A 183 6.06 8.06 -0.32
C ILE A 183 5.42 9.04 0.67
N SER A 184 6.23 9.58 1.57
CA SER A 184 5.86 10.58 2.57
C SER A 184 6.68 11.85 2.36
N ALA A 185 6.01 12.98 2.17
CA ALA A 185 6.59 14.29 1.89
C ALA A 185 5.80 15.37 2.63
N GLY A 186 6.48 16.16 3.48
CA GLY A 186 5.87 17.34 4.12
C GLY A 186 4.61 17.02 4.93
N GLY A 187 4.63 15.91 5.68
CA GLY A 187 3.49 15.44 6.48
C GLY A 187 2.38 14.73 5.69
N SER A 188 2.46 14.71 4.36
CA SER A 188 1.54 13.95 3.51
C SER A 188 2.16 12.62 3.11
N ALA A 189 1.38 11.54 3.11
CA ALA A 189 1.85 10.25 2.61
C ALA A 189 0.91 9.68 1.55
N ARG A 190 1.45 8.92 0.59
CA ARG A 190 0.68 8.22 -0.44
C ARG A 190 1.26 6.83 -0.73
N SER A 191 0.40 5.86 -0.98
CA SER A 191 0.83 4.57 -1.54
C SER A 191 1.26 4.69 -2.99
N VAL A 192 2.22 3.84 -3.35
CA VAL A 192 2.77 3.73 -4.70
C VAL A 192 3.01 2.26 -5.02
N GLN A 193 3.00 1.94 -6.30
CA GLN A 193 3.25 0.58 -6.77
C GLN A 193 3.64 0.62 -8.25
N GLY A 194 4.21 -0.47 -8.73
CA GLY A 194 4.54 -0.64 -10.13
C GLY A 194 5.27 -1.93 -10.41
N SER A 195 5.72 -2.03 -11.65
CA SER A 195 6.68 -3.04 -12.10
C SER A 195 7.80 -2.33 -12.83
N GLY A 196 8.96 -2.98 -12.91
CA GLY A 196 10.11 -2.40 -13.58
C GLY A 196 10.66 -1.17 -12.86
N THR A 197 11.46 -0.40 -13.60
CA THR A 197 11.93 0.91 -13.13
C THR A 197 10.83 1.95 -13.27
N LYS A 198 10.55 2.68 -12.18
CA LYS A 198 9.59 3.80 -12.16
C LYS A 198 10.18 5.00 -11.44
N THR A 199 9.90 6.19 -11.96
CA THR A 199 10.18 7.47 -11.30
C THR A 199 8.85 8.11 -10.93
N LEU A 200 8.73 8.56 -9.68
CA LEU A 200 7.51 9.08 -9.10
C LEU A 200 7.77 10.52 -8.63
N ASP A 201 7.13 11.48 -9.29
CA ASP A 201 7.32 12.90 -8.97
C ASP A 201 6.77 13.25 -7.60
N VAL A 202 7.57 13.94 -6.80
CA VAL A 202 7.16 14.50 -5.52
C VAL A 202 6.82 15.96 -5.75
N LYS A 203 5.59 16.35 -5.40
CA LYS A 203 5.11 17.72 -5.55
C LYS A 203 5.45 18.51 -4.30
N GLY A 204 5.78 19.79 -4.49
CA GLY A 204 6.14 20.73 -3.43
C GLY A 204 7.63 20.69 -3.05
N SER A 205 7.96 21.39 -1.97
CA SER A 205 9.32 21.56 -1.44
C SER A 205 9.36 21.10 0.03
N PRO A 206 9.13 19.80 0.30
CA PRO A 206 9.17 19.28 1.66
C PRO A 206 10.59 19.38 2.22
N SER A 207 10.74 19.66 3.52
CA SER A 207 12.02 19.59 4.23
C SER A 207 12.50 18.17 4.49
N ILE A 208 11.57 17.21 4.47
CA ILE A 208 11.83 15.77 4.66
C ILE A 208 11.05 14.97 3.63
N LEU A 209 11.73 14.04 2.98
CA LEU A 209 11.17 13.06 2.07
C LEU A 209 11.56 11.65 2.52
N SER A 210 10.56 10.80 2.77
CA SER A 210 10.73 9.39 3.09
C SER A 210 10.00 8.54 2.07
N ALA A 211 10.56 7.39 1.71
CA ALA A 211 9.89 6.44 0.86
C ALA A 211 10.31 5.00 1.18
N ASN A 212 9.43 4.05 0.87
CA ASN A 212 9.74 2.64 0.91
C ASN A 212 9.22 1.93 -0.36
N ALA A 213 9.80 0.77 -0.65
CA ALA A 213 9.29 -0.16 -1.64
C ALA A 213 9.59 -1.60 -1.20
N GLN A 214 8.64 -2.50 -1.44
CA GLN A 214 8.65 -3.92 -1.09
C GLN A 214 8.35 -4.75 -2.33
N LYS A 215 9.09 -5.84 -2.52
CA LYS A 215 8.85 -6.81 -3.59
C LYS A 215 7.53 -7.56 -3.37
N LYS A 216 6.81 -7.85 -4.45
CA LYS A 216 5.52 -8.59 -4.42
C LYS A 216 5.59 -10.01 -4.96
N ASP A 217 6.66 -10.35 -5.66
CA ASP A 217 6.79 -11.57 -6.45
C ASP A 217 7.79 -12.57 -5.86
N GLY A 218 8.21 -12.38 -4.60
CA GLY A 218 9.17 -13.27 -3.95
C GLY A 218 10.51 -13.35 -4.69
N GLY A 219 10.89 -12.36 -5.51
CA GLY A 219 12.12 -12.44 -6.32
C GLY A 219 13.40 -12.42 -5.46
N ALA A 220 13.77 -13.56 -4.90
CA ALA A 220 14.99 -13.80 -4.12
C ALA A 220 16.23 -13.57 -5.00
N GLY A 221 17.27 -12.96 -4.44
CA GLY A 221 18.51 -12.64 -5.15
C GLY A 221 18.41 -11.44 -6.11
N LYS A 222 17.21 -11.09 -6.60
CA LYS A 222 16.97 -9.89 -7.43
C LYS A 222 17.03 -8.63 -6.57
N LYS A 223 17.70 -7.58 -7.03
CA LYS A 223 17.92 -6.36 -6.23
C LYS A 223 16.79 -5.35 -6.43
N LEU A 224 16.06 -5.02 -5.37
CA LEU A 224 15.16 -3.86 -5.34
C LEU A 224 15.94 -2.66 -4.78
N THR A 225 15.94 -1.54 -5.51
CA THR A 225 16.60 -0.29 -5.10
C THR A 225 15.61 0.86 -5.13
N ILE A 226 15.56 1.64 -4.07
CA ILE A 226 14.81 2.91 -4.01
C ILE A 226 15.79 4.07 -3.88
N LYS A 227 15.50 5.18 -4.58
CA LYS A 227 16.32 6.38 -4.61
C LYS A 227 15.45 7.62 -4.42
N ILE A 228 15.91 8.56 -3.62
CA ILE A 228 15.42 9.94 -3.62
C ILE A 228 16.33 10.74 -4.53
N LEU A 229 15.73 11.48 -5.46
CA LEU A 229 16.44 12.34 -6.41
C LEU A 229 15.99 13.78 -6.25
N GLN A 230 16.95 14.69 -6.40
CA GLN A 230 16.74 16.12 -6.51
C GLN A 230 17.39 16.58 -7.81
N ASP A 231 16.61 17.20 -8.70
CA ASP A 231 17.07 17.66 -10.01
C ASP A 231 17.72 16.56 -10.88
N GLY A 232 17.29 15.31 -10.66
CA GLY A 232 17.82 14.13 -11.34
C GLY A 232 19.06 13.52 -10.70
N GLU A 233 19.67 14.19 -9.71
CA GLU A 233 20.78 13.68 -8.93
C GLU A 233 20.31 12.83 -7.75
N VAL A 234 21.03 11.75 -7.44
CA VAL A 234 20.65 10.84 -6.35
C VAL A 234 21.14 11.40 -5.01
N LEU A 235 20.22 11.84 -4.17
CA LEU A 235 20.54 12.30 -2.81
C LEU A 235 20.76 11.13 -1.85
N LYS A 236 19.83 10.17 -1.85
CA LYS A 236 19.85 9.00 -0.98
C LYS A 236 19.34 7.79 -1.71
N LYS A 237 19.84 6.61 -1.35
CA LYS A 237 19.40 5.33 -1.88
C LYS A 237 19.42 4.25 -0.83
N SER A 238 18.58 3.24 -1.01
CA SER A 238 18.54 2.03 -0.20
C SER A 238 18.21 0.83 -1.09
N SER A 239 18.59 -0.37 -0.69
CA SER A 239 18.36 -1.58 -1.48
C SER A 239 18.26 -2.84 -0.66
N THR A 240 17.58 -3.85 -1.21
CA THR A 240 17.43 -5.18 -0.62
C THR A 240 17.46 -6.27 -1.69
N THR A 241 18.01 -7.44 -1.35
CA THR A 241 18.00 -8.67 -2.17
C THR A 241 17.15 -9.78 -1.55
N ALA A 242 16.67 -9.59 -0.33
CA ALA A 242 15.84 -10.57 0.38
C ALA A 242 14.55 -10.87 -0.38
N GLU A 243 14.05 -12.10 -0.24
CA GLU A 243 12.72 -12.48 -0.70
C GLU A 243 11.66 -11.60 -0.02
N TYR A 244 10.70 -11.08 -0.79
CA TYR A 244 9.71 -10.08 -0.32
C TYR A 244 10.33 -8.87 0.41
N GLY A 245 11.63 -8.62 0.18
CA GLY A 245 12.40 -7.62 0.90
C GLY A 245 11.86 -6.21 0.70
N MET A 246 11.97 -5.42 1.74
CA MET A 246 11.63 -4.00 1.74
C MET A 246 12.90 -3.15 1.78
N ALA A 247 12.94 -2.08 0.99
CA ALA A 247 13.94 -1.02 1.07
C ALA A 247 13.28 0.28 1.47
N GLN A 248 13.86 0.97 2.45
CA GLN A 248 13.40 2.26 2.95
C GLN A 248 14.51 3.31 2.85
N VAL A 249 14.14 4.53 2.51
CA VAL A 249 15.06 5.66 2.39
C VAL A 249 14.41 6.94 2.92
N THR A 250 15.19 7.76 3.62
CA THR A 250 14.80 9.10 4.09
C THR A 250 15.89 10.09 3.74
N ALA A 251 15.50 11.29 3.31
CA ALA A 251 16.39 12.41 3.05
C ALA A 251 15.83 13.68 3.71
N THR A 252 16.73 14.44 4.33
CA THR A 252 16.51 15.86 4.64
C THR A 252 16.96 16.66 3.43
N LEU A 253 16.17 17.66 3.06
CA LEU A 253 16.28 18.41 1.80
C LEU A 253 16.59 19.88 2.05
#